data_AF-A0A662VYC2-F1
#
_entry.id   AF-A0A662VYC2-F1
#
_cell.length_a   1.000
_cell.length_b   1.000
_cell.length_c   1.000
_cell.angle_alpha   90.00
_cell.angle_beta   90.00
_cell.angle_gamma   90.00
#
_symmetry.space_group_name_H-M   'P 1'
#
loop_
_entity.id
_entity.type
_entity.pdbx_description
1 polymer ?
#
loop_
_entity_poly.entity_id
_entity_poly.type
_entity_poly.pdbx_seq_one_letter_code
_entity_poly.pdbx_strand_id
1 'polypeptide(L)'
;MDVRSTLGRFLLIGSIFYSGHKIVEDPIRGIFDKSKAEQLINLQEEMEDAFRIGGMLDVVSEGKEAIIRYIDFVAEKTDKPFILDGYVEARIAGLRYAYEIGIMDRIIYNSISTMNTLEEIKTMKECGIKNAIIFCYDPSYTPPFKRLILLTEKGLLKRAEEVGVKNILIDVVPTDLKSLGSVIEALLLIKSTYSYPIGCGPANVSYYLSDFLKEEIDIATIVSSVNAVSHLFSDFLF
;
A
#
# COMPACT_ATOMS: atom_id res chain seq x y z
N MET A 1 -14.47 -5.03 11.09
CA MET A 1 -14.85 -5.62 9.79
C MET A 1 -13.85 -6.74 9.52
N ASP A 2 -14.30 -7.98 9.36
CA ASP A 2 -13.39 -9.12 9.13
C ASP A 2 -12.93 -9.08 7.67
N VAL A 3 -11.65 -8.76 7.46
CA VAL A 3 -10.98 -8.71 6.14
C VAL A 3 -11.12 -10.03 5.38
N ARG A 4 -11.45 -11.14 6.08
CA ARG A 4 -11.68 -12.46 5.49
C ARG A 4 -13.03 -12.60 4.79
N SER A 5 -14.03 -11.78 5.11
CA SER A 5 -15.37 -11.87 4.49
C SER A 5 -15.40 -11.42 3.03
N THR A 6 -14.30 -10.82 2.54
CA THR A 6 -14.08 -10.42 1.15
C THR A 6 -13.22 -11.39 0.33
N LEU A 7 -12.83 -12.56 0.86
CA LEU A 7 -11.97 -13.57 0.19
C LEU A 7 -12.58 -14.24 -1.08
N GLY A 8 -13.63 -13.65 -1.66
CA GLY A 8 -14.08 -13.94 -3.03
C GLY A 8 -13.84 -12.79 -4.03
N ARG A 9 -13.25 -11.65 -3.62
CA ARG A 9 -13.10 -10.46 -4.47
C ARG A 9 -11.73 -9.83 -4.27
N PHE A 10 -10.99 -9.75 -5.37
CA PHE A 10 -9.77 -8.98 -5.52
C PHE A 10 -9.95 -7.52 -5.10
N LEU A 11 -8.89 -6.89 -4.58
CA LEU A 11 -8.89 -5.48 -4.14
C LEU A 11 -7.96 -4.62 -5.02
N LEU A 12 -8.45 -3.49 -5.48
CA LEU A 12 -7.65 -2.46 -6.15
C LEU A 12 -7.40 -1.31 -5.16
N ILE A 13 -6.13 -0.90 -5.03
CA ILE A 13 -5.69 0.10 -4.07
C ILE A 13 -5.17 1.32 -4.83
N GLY A 14 -6.01 2.34 -5.03
CA GLY A 14 -5.60 3.55 -5.72
C GLY A 14 -4.78 4.49 -4.84
N SER A 15 -3.53 4.78 -5.23
CA SER A 15 -2.71 5.79 -4.56
C SER A 15 -3.21 7.22 -4.85
N ILE A 16 -3.26 8.05 -3.82
CA ILE A 16 -3.58 9.47 -3.89
C ILE A 16 -2.49 10.29 -3.15
N PHE A 17 -2.28 11.53 -3.61
CA PHE A 17 -1.23 12.45 -3.11
C PHE A 17 0.23 11.97 -3.21
N TYR A 18 0.50 10.92 -3.98
CA TYR A 18 1.85 10.42 -4.28
C TYR A 18 2.76 11.47 -4.94
N SER A 19 4.07 11.20 -4.94
CA SER A 19 5.07 12.11 -5.50
C SER A 19 4.81 12.43 -6.96
N GLY A 20 4.76 13.71 -7.31
CA GLY A 20 4.44 14.17 -8.67
C GLY A 20 2.96 14.06 -9.06
N HIS A 21 2.05 13.75 -8.13
CA HIS A 21 0.62 13.75 -8.41
C HIS A 21 0.16 15.18 -8.74
N LYS A 22 -0.34 15.37 -9.96
CA LYS A 22 -0.73 16.66 -10.54
C LYS A 22 -1.77 17.47 -9.78
N ILE A 23 -2.48 16.86 -8.83
CA ILE A 23 -3.45 17.55 -7.97
C ILE A 23 -2.80 18.20 -6.74
N VAL A 24 -1.54 17.87 -6.45
CA VAL A 24 -0.78 18.39 -5.31
C VAL A 24 0.11 19.54 -5.79
N GLU A 25 -0.07 20.71 -5.18
CA GLU A 25 0.74 21.91 -5.43
C GLU A 25 1.95 21.96 -4.49
N ASP A 26 1.76 21.62 -3.21
CA ASP A 26 2.83 21.57 -2.21
C ASP A 26 2.76 20.23 -1.44
N PRO A 27 3.66 19.28 -1.72
CA PRO A 27 3.66 17.96 -1.10
C PRO A 27 4.16 17.96 0.36
N ILE A 28 4.79 19.05 0.82
CA ILE A 28 5.29 19.17 2.18
C ILE A 28 4.21 19.74 3.10
N ARG A 29 3.50 20.78 2.62
CA ARG A 29 2.43 21.46 3.37
C ARG A 29 1.06 20.85 3.16
N GLY A 30 0.88 20.00 2.15
CA GLY A 30 -0.40 19.38 1.79
C GLY A 30 -1.36 20.36 1.14
N ILE A 31 -0.87 21.17 0.21
CA ILE A 31 -1.71 22.04 -0.62
C ILE A 31 -2.08 21.27 -1.87
N PHE A 32 -3.37 21.02 -2.08
CA PHE A 32 -3.88 20.23 -3.19
C PHE A 32 -5.26 20.70 -3.64
N ASP A 33 -5.62 20.32 -4.86
CA ASP A 33 -6.93 20.55 -5.46
C ASP A 33 -7.96 19.56 -4.88
N LYS A 34 -8.71 20.02 -3.87
CA LYS A 34 -9.74 19.23 -3.19
C LYS A 34 -10.81 18.70 -4.14
N SER A 35 -11.19 19.49 -5.15
CA SER A 35 -12.24 19.10 -6.12
C SER A 35 -11.76 17.93 -6.98
N LYS A 36 -10.53 18.01 -7.51
CA LYS A 36 -9.95 16.89 -8.26
C LYS A 36 -9.69 15.66 -7.40
N ALA A 37 -9.26 15.86 -6.15
CA ALA A 37 -9.08 14.74 -5.22
C ALA A 37 -10.41 14.01 -4.96
N GLU A 38 -11.49 14.74 -4.71
CA GLU A 38 -12.83 14.18 -4.52
C GLU A 38 -13.32 13.46 -5.78
N GLN A 39 -13.08 14.01 -6.98
CA GLN A 39 -13.40 13.33 -8.24
C GLN A 39 -12.69 11.98 -8.39
N LEU A 40 -11.42 11.88 -7.99
CA LEU A 40 -10.67 10.61 -8.05
C LEU A 40 -11.19 9.58 -7.05
N ILE A 41 -11.54 10.01 -5.84
CA ILE A 41 -12.15 9.14 -4.82
C ILE A 41 -13.49 8.61 -5.32
N ASN A 42 -14.36 9.49 -5.83
CA ASN A 42 -15.65 9.11 -6.38
C ASN A 42 -15.49 8.17 -7.58
N LEU A 43 -14.52 8.43 -8.46
CA LEU A 43 -14.24 7.55 -9.59
C LEU A 43 -13.88 6.13 -9.13
N GLN A 44 -13.06 5.98 -8.09
CA GLN A 44 -12.75 4.66 -7.55
C GLN A 44 -14.00 3.95 -7.03
N GLU A 45 -14.88 4.66 -6.32
CA GLU A 45 -16.14 4.09 -5.82
C GLU A 45 -17.12 3.73 -6.94
N GLU A 46 -17.22 4.57 -7.98
CA GLU A 46 -17.98 4.27 -9.20
C GLU A 46 -17.45 3.01 -9.92
N MET A 47 -16.14 2.85 -10.02
CA MET A 47 -15.52 1.65 -10.62
C MET A 47 -15.76 0.40 -9.76
N GLU A 48 -15.71 0.52 -8.44
CA GLU A 48 -16.05 -0.57 -7.52
C GLU A 48 -17.50 -1.03 -7.71
N ASP A 49 -18.44 -0.09 -7.85
CA ASP A 49 -19.84 -0.42 -8.11
C ASP A 49 -20.07 -1.05 -9.48
N ALA A 50 -19.40 -0.53 -10.51
CA ALA A 50 -19.53 -1.01 -11.88
C ALA A 50 -18.96 -2.43 -12.06
N PHE A 51 -17.79 -2.70 -11.48
CA PHE A 51 -17.06 -3.96 -11.69
C PHE A 51 -17.16 -4.95 -10.54
N ARG A 52 -17.71 -4.54 -9.40
CA ARG A 52 -17.83 -5.35 -8.17
C ARG A 52 -16.47 -5.83 -7.65
N ILE A 53 -15.43 -5.02 -7.86
CA ILE A 53 -14.06 -5.21 -7.35
C ILE A 53 -13.86 -4.18 -6.24
N GLY A 54 -13.42 -4.62 -5.06
CA GLY A 54 -13.27 -3.70 -3.93
C GLY A 54 -12.22 -2.63 -4.20
N GLY A 55 -12.46 -1.41 -3.72
CA GLY A 55 -11.54 -0.30 -3.78
C GLY A 55 -11.04 0.13 -2.40
N MET A 56 -9.78 0.52 -2.29
CA MET A 56 -9.19 1.15 -1.11
C MET A 56 -8.25 2.28 -1.53
N LEU A 57 -8.06 3.28 -0.68
CA LEU A 57 -7.10 4.35 -0.95
C LEU A 57 -5.76 4.05 -0.30
N ASP A 58 -4.69 4.33 -1.04
CA ASP A 58 -3.34 4.48 -0.51
C ASP A 58 -2.99 5.96 -0.40
N VAL A 59 -2.92 6.46 0.83
CA VAL A 59 -2.71 7.88 1.12
C VAL A 59 -1.22 8.10 1.37
N VAL A 60 -0.55 8.61 0.34
CA VAL A 60 0.91 8.80 0.33
C VAL A 60 1.24 10.24 0.72
N SER A 61 2.26 10.43 1.56
CA SER A 61 2.74 11.77 1.90
C SER A 61 4.26 11.90 2.00
N GLU A 62 4.79 13.00 1.46
CA GLU A 62 6.19 13.38 1.64
C GLU A 62 6.40 14.22 2.91
N GLY A 63 5.35 14.87 3.43
CA GLY A 63 5.42 15.84 4.51
C GLY A 63 4.65 15.46 5.78
N LYS A 64 5.18 15.87 6.94
CA LYS A 64 4.50 15.76 8.24
C LYS A 64 3.26 16.64 8.35
N GLU A 65 3.29 17.83 7.75
CA GLU A 65 2.11 18.72 7.71
C GLU A 65 1.10 18.21 6.68
N ALA A 66 1.60 17.78 5.51
CA ALA A 66 0.75 17.28 4.44
C ALA A 66 -0.12 16.09 4.85
N ILE A 67 0.46 15.10 5.54
CA ILE A 67 -0.28 13.88 5.90
C ILE A 67 -1.48 14.15 6.81
N ILE A 68 -1.39 15.15 7.68
CA ILE A 68 -2.49 15.56 8.57
C ILE A 68 -3.67 16.05 7.72
N ARG A 69 -3.41 16.94 6.76
CA ARG A 69 -4.44 17.46 5.85
C ARG A 69 -5.03 16.37 4.95
N TYR A 70 -4.20 15.43 4.50
CA TYR A 70 -4.65 14.31 3.66
C TYR A 70 -5.54 13.35 4.46
N ILE A 71 -5.17 13.04 5.71
CA ILE A 71 -5.99 12.23 6.62
C ILE A 71 -7.36 12.89 6.84
N ASP A 72 -7.39 14.18 7.19
CA ASP A 72 -8.65 14.91 7.39
C ASP A 72 -9.57 14.83 6.17
N PHE A 73 -9.00 15.12 5.00
CA PHE A 73 -9.75 15.12 3.76
C PHE A 73 -10.27 13.72 3.41
N VAL A 74 -9.43 12.69 3.48
CA VAL A 74 -9.84 11.31 3.15
C VAL A 74 -10.87 10.80 4.16
N ALA A 75 -10.69 11.09 5.45
CA ALA A 75 -11.63 10.69 6.49
C ALA A 75 -12.99 11.38 6.36
N GLU A 76 -13.04 12.61 5.82
CA GLU A 76 -14.26 13.33 5.47
C GLU A 76 -14.97 12.73 4.24
N LYS A 77 -14.21 12.26 3.25
CA LYS A 77 -14.75 11.89 1.92
C LYS A 77 -15.17 10.42 1.78
N THR A 78 -14.65 9.53 2.60
CA THR A 78 -15.07 8.12 2.59
C THR A 78 -15.05 7.57 4.00
N ASP A 79 -15.90 6.59 4.30
CA ASP A 79 -15.89 5.85 5.57
C ASP A 79 -14.98 4.61 5.52
N LYS A 80 -14.43 4.29 4.34
CA LYS A 80 -13.57 3.12 4.15
C LYS A 80 -12.26 3.25 4.95
N PRO A 81 -11.65 2.12 5.33
CA PRO A 81 -10.26 2.10 5.74
C PRO A 81 -9.36 2.60 4.60
N PHE A 82 -8.20 3.15 4.95
CA PHE A 82 -7.20 3.59 3.98
C PHE A 82 -5.80 3.31 4.50
N ILE A 83 -4.86 3.23 3.57
CA ILE A 83 -3.45 2.99 3.87
C ILE A 83 -2.77 4.32 4.18
N LEU A 84 -2.03 4.32 5.28
CA LEU A 84 -1.14 5.42 5.68
C LEU A 84 0.26 5.12 5.16
N ASP A 85 0.68 5.82 4.11
CA ASP A 85 1.98 5.65 3.45
C ASP A 85 2.71 7.00 3.28
N GLY A 86 3.98 6.93 2.90
CA GLY A 86 4.83 8.09 2.70
C GLY A 86 6.21 7.91 3.31
N TYR A 87 6.92 9.02 3.50
CA TYR A 87 8.20 9.00 4.21
C TYR A 87 8.01 8.69 5.70
N VAL A 88 9.05 8.14 6.35
CA VAL A 88 9.02 7.69 7.76
C VAL A 88 8.44 8.77 8.68
N GLU A 89 8.91 10.00 8.48
CA GLU A 89 8.48 11.20 9.18
C GLU A 89 6.98 11.46 9.05
N ALA A 90 6.45 11.38 7.82
CA ALA A 90 5.04 11.58 7.52
C ALA A 90 4.21 10.44 8.14
N ARG A 91 4.65 9.19 8.03
CA ARG A 91 3.95 8.05 8.65
C ARG A 91 3.87 8.16 10.16
N ILE A 92 4.95 8.56 10.83
CA ILE A 92 4.95 8.77 12.28
C ILE A 92 3.98 9.90 12.66
N ALA A 93 4.00 11.03 11.94
CA ALA A 93 3.11 12.15 12.19
C ALA A 93 1.64 11.78 11.96
N GLY A 94 1.34 11.14 10.83
CA GLY A 94 -0.01 10.70 10.48
C GLY A 94 -0.55 9.64 11.45
N LEU A 95 0.31 8.74 11.94
CA LEU A 95 -0.09 7.74 12.92
C LEU A 95 -0.45 8.38 14.28
N ARG A 96 0.36 9.33 14.75
CA ARG A 96 0.06 10.09 15.97
C ARG A 96 -1.23 10.90 15.83
N TYR A 97 -1.42 11.53 14.67
CA TYR A 97 -2.62 12.30 14.38
C TYR A 97 -3.88 11.43 14.34
N ALA A 98 -3.84 10.31 13.61
CA ALA A 98 -4.95 9.35 13.54
C ALA A 98 -5.33 8.78 14.91
N TYR A 99 -4.35 8.60 15.80
CA TYR A 99 -4.57 8.24 17.19
C TYR A 99 -5.28 9.37 17.97
N GLU A 100 -4.83 10.61 17.83
CA GLU A 100 -5.41 11.78 18.48
C GLU A 100 -6.89 12.00 18.11
N ILE A 101 -7.21 11.86 16.82
CA ILE A 101 -8.59 12.05 16.31
C ILE A 101 -9.46 10.79 16.40
N GLY A 102 -8.91 9.68 16.92
CA GLY A 102 -9.67 8.46 17.22
C GLY A 102 -10.07 7.59 16.02
N ILE A 103 -9.34 7.65 14.90
CA ILE A 103 -9.67 6.89 13.67
C ILE A 103 -8.78 5.68 13.43
N MET A 104 -8.03 5.22 14.43
CA MET A 104 -7.05 4.12 14.31
C MET A 104 -7.61 2.82 13.73
N ASP A 105 -8.91 2.55 13.89
CA ASP A 105 -9.56 1.36 13.31
C ASP A 105 -9.66 1.41 11.77
N ARG A 106 -9.54 2.60 11.17
CA ARG A 106 -9.56 2.84 9.73
C ARG A 106 -8.17 2.86 9.09
N ILE A 107 -7.11 2.89 9.90
CA ILE A 107 -5.73 3.00 9.40
C ILE A 107 -5.14 1.63 9.11
N ILE A 108 -4.55 1.48 7.94
CA ILE A 108 -3.63 0.39 7.60
C ILE A 108 -2.22 0.96 7.44
N TYR A 109 -1.31 0.58 8.32
CA TYR A 109 0.04 1.14 8.31
C TYR A 109 0.92 0.53 7.20
N ASN A 110 1.44 1.34 6.28
CA ASN A 110 2.44 0.92 5.29
C ASN A 110 3.84 1.40 5.70
N SER A 111 4.72 0.60 6.27
CA SER A 111 4.64 -0.85 6.48
C SER A 111 5.55 -1.31 7.60
N ILE A 112 5.35 -2.57 8.00
CA ILE A 112 6.34 -3.32 8.75
C ILE A 112 7.35 -3.92 7.78
N SER A 113 8.61 -3.53 7.92
CA SER A 113 9.72 -3.90 7.04
C SER A 113 10.99 -4.14 7.86
N THR A 114 12.05 -4.64 7.22
CA THR A 114 13.38 -4.78 7.85
C THR A 114 14.02 -3.42 8.17
N MET A 115 13.54 -2.35 7.55
CA MET A 115 14.11 -1.00 7.61
C MET A 115 13.48 -0.08 8.66
N ASN A 116 12.42 -0.53 9.36
CA ASN A 116 11.75 0.33 10.34
C ASN A 116 12.73 0.82 11.43
N THR A 117 12.62 2.10 11.78
CA THR A 117 13.43 2.70 12.84
C THR A 117 12.88 2.34 14.22
N LEU A 118 13.71 2.50 15.27
CA LEU A 118 13.24 2.30 16.65
C LEU A 118 12.11 3.28 17.04
N GLU A 119 12.17 4.51 16.52
CA GLU A 119 11.14 5.52 16.75
C GLU A 119 9.81 5.12 16.09
N GLU A 120 9.88 4.61 14.86
CA GLU A 120 8.72 4.12 14.12
C GLU A 120 8.05 2.95 14.84
N ILE A 121 8.84 1.95 15.27
CA ILE A 121 8.36 0.79 16.05
C ILE A 121 7.73 1.23 17.37
N LYS A 122 8.37 2.17 18.08
CA LYS A 122 7.83 2.71 19.32
C LYS A 122 6.49 3.40 19.08
N THR A 123 6.39 4.22 18.03
CA THR A 123 5.15 4.93 17.69
C THR A 123 4.03 3.95 17.31
N MET A 124 4.32 2.89 16.55
CA MET A 124 3.38 1.82 16.24
C MET A 124 2.77 1.20 17.50
N LYS A 125 3.59 0.93 18.53
CA LYS A 125 3.14 0.40 19.82
C LYS A 125 2.32 1.40 20.62
N GLU A 126 2.78 2.65 20.72
CA GLU A 126 2.11 3.71 21.47
C GLU A 126 0.72 4.03 20.90
N CYS A 127 0.59 4.10 19.57
CA CYS A 127 -0.68 4.38 18.90
C CYS A 127 -1.57 3.14 18.74
N GLY A 128 -1.07 1.94 19.06
CA GLY A 128 -1.85 0.70 19.05
C GLY A 128 -2.36 0.29 17.67
N ILE A 129 -1.47 0.21 16.67
CA ILE A 129 -1.86 -0.21 15.32
C ILE A 129 -2.48 -1.62 15.33
N LYS A 130 -3.55 -1.80 14.55
CA LYS A 130 -4.24 -3.09 14.40
C LYS A 130 -4.09 -3.70 13.02
N ASN A 131 -3.91 -2.88 12.00
CA ASN A 131 -3.81 -3.28 10.60
C ASN A 131 -2.50 -2.78 10.01
N ALA A 132 -1.76 -3.64 9.29
CA ALA A 132 -0.52 -3.24 8.64
C ALA A 132 -0.25 -4.03 7.37
N ILE A 133 0.50 -3.39 6.47
CA ILE A 133 1.17 -4.03 5.35
C ILE A 133 2.52 -4.56 5.83
N ILE A 134 2.84 -5.79 5.46
CA ILE A 134 4.15 -6.39 5.62
C ILE A 134 4.89 -6.24 4.30
N PHE A 135 5.93 -5.42 4.31
CA PHE A 135 6.76 -5.16 3.13
C PHE A 135 7.78 -6.28 2.98
N CYS A 136 7.44 -7.28 2.16
CA CYS A 136 8.19 -8.52 2.04
C CYS A 136 9.39 -8.39 1.09
N TYR A 137 10.27 -7.42 1.39
CA TYR A 137 11.44 -7.08 0.60
C TYR A 137 12.64 -6.74 1.50
N ASP A 138 13.80 -7.25 1.13
CA ASP A 138 15.10 -6.85 1.69
C ASP A 138 16.00 -6.28 0.57
N PRO A 139 16.54 -5.05 0.73
CA PRO A 139 17.43 -4.42 -0.25
C PRO A 139 18.70 -5.22 -0.56
N SER A 140 19.15 -6.10 0.33
CA SER A 140 20.36 -6.93 0.17
C SER A 140 20.17 -8.13 -0.77
N TYR A 141 19.16 -8.08 -1.64
CA TYR A 141 18.73 -9.12 -2.58
C TYR A 141 17.91 -10.26 -1.95
N THR A 142 16.65 -10.34 -2.40
CA THR A 142 15.65 -11.31 -1.90
C THR A 142 15.07 -12.13 -3.05
N PRO A 143 15.69 -13.27 -3.42
CA PRO A 143 15.05 -14.26 -4.28
C PRO A 143 13.78 -14.82 -3.61
N PRO A 144 12.89 -15.49 -4.35
CA PRO A 144 11.57 -15.91 -3.85
C PRO A 144 11.61 -16.64 -2.51
N PHE A 145 12.49 -17.62 -2.34
CA PHE A 145 12.62 -18.35 -1.07
C PHE A 145 13.04 -17.48 0.12
N LYS A 146 13.88 -16.45 -0.10
CA LYS A 146 14.27 -15.53 0.99
C LYS A 146 13.08 -14.68 1.43
N ARG A 147 12.16 -14.33 0.51
CA ARG A 147 10.92 -13.59 0.85
C ARG A 147 10.08 -14.41 1.84
N LEU A 148 9.97 -15.72 1.61
CA LEU A 148 9.29 -16.62 2.55
C LEU A 148 10.00 -16.66 3.92
N ILE A 149 11.33 -16.70 3.95
CA ILE A 149 12.10 -16.68 5.20
C ILE A 149 11.88 -15.37 5.99
N LEU A 150 11.77 -14.22 5.31
CA LEU A 150 11.48 -12.93 5.94
C LEU A 150 10.13 -12.94 6.69
N LEU A 151 9.18 -13.77 6.29
CA LEU A 151 7.87 -13.86 6.92
C LEU A 151 7.81 -14.82 8.12
N THR A 152 8.90 -15.53 8.44
CA THR A 152 8.87 -16.52 9.53
C THR A 152 8.59 -15.93 10.92
N GLU A 153 8.38 -16.78 11.92
CA GLU A 153 8.16 -16.43 13.34
C GLU A 153 9.36 -15.72 14.02
N LYS A 154 10.46 -15.49 13.30
CA LYS A 154 11.58 -14.65 13.74
C LYS A 154 11.77 -13.42 12.86
N GLY A 155 10.93 -13.26 11.84
CA GLY A 155 10.99 -12.20 10.85
C GLY A 155 9.87 -11.18 11.03
N LEU A 156 9.29 -10.75 9.92
CA LEU A 156 8.35 -9.65 9.85
C LEU A 156 7.00 -9.96 10.51
N LEU A 157 6.50 -11.20 10.44
CA LEU A 157 5.26 -11.57 11.12
C LEU A 157 5.41 -11.50 12.64
N LYS A 158 6.57 -11.88 13.19
CA LYS A 158 6.84 -11.73 14.62
C LYS A 158 6.92 -10.27 15.04
N ARG A 159 7.60 -9.46 14.25
CA ARG A 159 7.65 -8.00 14.46
C ARG A 159 6.24 -7.39 14.47
N ALA A 160 5.37 -7.82 13.56
CA ALA A 160 3.97 -7.40 13.51
C ALA A 160 3.19 -7.76 14.78
N GLU A 161 3.35 -8.99 15.26
CA GLU A 161 2.77 -9.43 16.53
C GLU A 161 3.27 -8.58 17.71
N GLU A 162 4.57 -8.31 17.79
CA GLU A 162 5.20 -7.54 18.88
C GLU A 162 4.77 -6.07 18.94
N VAL A 163 4.31 -5.51 17.82
CA VAL A 163 3.74 -4.15 17.77
C VAL A 163 2.21 -4.14 17.89
N GLY A 164 1.58 -5.31 18.01
CA GLY A 164 0.14 -5.46 18.29
C GLY A 164 -0.76 -5.57 17.05
N VAL A 165 -0.18 -5.77 15.86
CA VAL A 165 -0.94 -5.95 14.61
C VAL A 165 -1.74 -7.25 14.66
N LYS A 166 -2.99 -7.18 14.17
CA LYS A 166 -3.95 -8.29 14.12
C LYS A 166 -4.35 -8.65 12.69
N ASN A 167 -4.40 -7.66 11.80
CA ASN A 167 -4.78 -7.82 10.40
C ASN A 167 -3.58 -7.47 9.52
N ILE A 168 -3.23 -8.37 8.62
CA ILE A 168 -2.00 -8.31 7.82
C ILE A 168 -2.36 -8.40 6.34
N LEU A 169 -1.75 -7.52 5.54
CA LEU A 169 -1.63 -7.66 4.09
C LEU A 169 -0.14 -7.84 3.76
N ILE A 170 0.22 -8.77 2.87
CA ILE A 170 1.62 -9.00 2.50
C ILE A 170 1.89 -8.41 1.13
N ASP A 171 2.76 -7.41 1.05
CA ASP A 171 3.21 -6.79 -0.20
C ASP A 171 4.51 -7.44 -0.68
N VAL A 172 4.46 -8.06 -1.86
CA VAL A 172 5.55 -8.77 -2.53
C VAL A 172 6.12 -7.88 -3.62
N VAL A 173 7.05 -7.01 -3.22
CA VAL A 173 7.51 -5.85 -4.01
C VAL A 173 8.19 -6.23 -5.33
N PRO A 174 7.73 -5.73 -6.48
CA PRO A 174 8.45 -5.75 -7.74
C PRO A 174 9.40 -4.54 -7.80
N THR A 175 10.66 -4.76 -8.15
CA THR A 175 11.67 -3.69 -8.26
C THR A 175 11.86 -3.20 -9.69
N ASP A 176 11.60 -4.08 -10.66
CA ASP A 176 11.76 -3.84 -12.09
C ASP A 176 11.01 -4.91 -12.88
N LEU A 177 11.00 -4.78 -14.21
CA LEU A 177 10.34 -5.73 -15.11
C LEU A 177 10.87 -7.17 -14.97
N LYS A 178 12.18 -7.35 -14.75
CA LYS A 178 12.80 -8.68 -14.60
C LYS A 178 12.39 -9.34 -13.29
N SER A 179 12.14 -8.54 -12.27
CA SER A 179 11.73 -9.02 -10.94
C SER A 179 10.31 -9.60 -10.92
N LEU A 180 9.45 -9.31 -11.91
CA LEU A 180 8.06 -9.79 -11.93
C LEU A 180 7.96 -11.32 -11.86
N GLY A 181 8.83 -12.06 -12.56
CA GLY A 181 8.85 -13.53 -12.48
C GLY A 181 9.10 -14.03 -11.05
N SER A 182 10.09 -13.43 -10.37
CA SER A 182 10.41 -13.74 -8.97
C SER A 182 9.28 -13.33 -8.01
N VAL A 183 8.57 -12.24 -8.31
CA VAL A 183 7.40 -11.78 -7.54
C VAL A 183 6.27 -12.80 -7.63
N ILE A 184 5.95 -13.29 -8.83
CA ILE A 184 4.92 -14.31 -9.05
C ILE A 184 5.27 -15.61 -8.33
N GLU A 185 6.53 -16.06 -8.42
CA GLU A 185 6.99 -17.25 -7.69
C GLU A 185 6.83 -17.06 -6.17
N ALA A 186 7.23 -15.89 -5.66
CA ALA A 186 7.10 -15.58 -4.25
C ALA A 186 5.63 -15.50 -3.79
N LEU A 187 4.74 -14.89 -4.59
CA LEU A 187 3.31 -14.86 -4.33
C LEU A 187 2.76 -16.28 -4.22
N LEU A 188 3.05 -17.16 -5.18
CA LEU A 188 2.62 -18.56 -5.15
C LEU A 188 3.13 -19.31 -3.90
N LEU A 189 4.41 -19.16 -3.56
CA LEU A 189 5.02 -19.78 -2.38
C LEU A 189 4.37 -19.30 -1.07
N ILE A 190 4.18 -17.99 -0.93
CA ILE A 190 3.61 -17.38 0.27
C ILE A 190 2.14 -17.78 0.40
N LYS A 191 1.34 -17.74 -0.68
CA LYS A 191 -0.08 -18.17 -0.68
C LYS A 191 -0.25 -19.64 -0.30
N SER A 192 0.72 -20.47 -0.67
CA SER A 192 0.73 -21.90 -0.34
C SER A 192 1.12 -22.17 1.12
N THR A 193 1.71 -21.19 1.80
CA THR A 193 2.25 -21.33 3.17
C THR A 193 1.39 -20.62 4.22
N TYR A 194 0.86 -19.44 3.87
CA TYR A 194 0.12 -18.56 4.77
C TYR A 194 -1.25 -18.21 4.20
N SER A 195 -2.19 -17.91 5.10
CA SER A 195 -3.58 -17.56 4.77
C SER A 195 -3.86 -16.05 4.76
N TYR A 196 -2.81 -15.22 4.76
CA TYR A 196 -2.96 -13.76 4.67
C TYR A 196 -3.25 -13.33 3.23
N PRO A 197 -4.01 -12.24 3.02
CA PRO A 197 -4.07 -11.56 1.73
C PRO A 197 -2.68 -11.15 1.28
N ILE A 198 -2.33 -11.47 0.04
CA ILE A 198 -1.04 -11.14 -0.56
C ILE A 198 -1.22 -10.38 -1.86
N GLY A 199 -0.29 -9.52 -2.21
CA GLY A 199 -0.38 -8.75 -3.44
C GLY A 199 0.90 -8.02 -3.74
N CYS A 200 0.87 -7.08 -4.68
CA CYS A 200 2.01 -6.25 -4.95
C CYS A 200 1.64 -4.88 -5.56
N GLY A 201 2.57 -3.93 -5.51
CA GLY A 201 2.45 -2.63 -6.19
C GLY A 201 3.28 -2.54 -7.46
N PRO A 202 2.73 -2.87 -8.65
CA PRO A 202 3.45 -2.81 -9.92
C PRO A 202 3.56 -1.41 -10.53
N ALA A 203 2.84 -0.40 -10.01
CA ALA A 203 2.74 0.92 -10.63
C ALA A 203 4.10 1.56 -10.96
N ASN A 204 5.09 1.42 -10.08
CA ASN A 204 6.46 1.92 -10.32
C ASN A 204 7.14 1.21 -11.50
N VAL A 205 6.96 -0.10 -11.66
CA VAL A 205 7.46 -0.84 -12.83
C VAL A 205 6.84 -0.30 -14.11
N SER A 206 5.53 -0.10 -14.10
CA SER A 206 4.79 0.47 -15.24
C SER A 206 5.24 1.89 -15.57
N TYR A 207 5.48 2.72 -14.55
CA TYR A 207 5.97 4.10 -14.71
C TYR A 207 7.33 4.12 -15.42
N TYR A 208 8.32 3.40 -14.89
CA TYR A 208 9.64 3.35 -15.51
C TYR A 208 9.58 2.78 -16.92
N LEU A 209 8.83 1.71 -17.14
CA LEU A 209 8.69 1.11 -18.46
C LEU A 209 8.04 2.08 -19.46
N SER A 210 7.04 2.85 -19.02
CA SER A 210 6.40 3.88 -19.84
C SER A 210 7.38 4.99 -20.21
N ASP A 211 8.28 5.41 -19.31
CA ASP A 211 9.29 6.41 -19.64
C ASP A 211 10.24 5.95 -20.75
N PHE A 212 10.50 4.65 -20.87
CA PHE A 212 11.34 4.10 -21.94
C PHE A 212 10.58 3.81 -23.24
N LEU A 213 9.31 3.40 -23.17
CA LEU A 213 8.57 2.82 -24.31
C LEU A 213 7.38 3.64 -24.80
N LYS A 214 7.05 4.78 -24.18
CA LYS A 214 5.86 5.59 -24.55
C LYS A 214 5.84 6.11 -25.99
N GLU A 215 6.99 6.18 -26.66
CA GLU A 215 7.09 6.54 -28.08
C GLU A 215 6.65 5.38 -29.01
N GLU A 216 6.73 4.14 -28.52
CA GLU A 216 6.50 2.91 -29.30
C GLU A 216 5.20 2.18 -28.90
N ILE A 217 4.85 2.23 -27.61
CA ILE A 217 3.73 1.50 -27.03
C ILE A 217 2.89 2.46 -26.19
N ASP A 218 1.57 2.41 -26.39
CA ASP A 218 0.62 3.17 -25.61
C ASP A 218 0.72 2.85 -24.10
N ILE A 219 0.68 3.88 -23.26
CA ILE A 219 0.86 3.76 -21.80
C ILE A 219 -0.20 2.84 -21.19
N ALA A 220 -1.45 2.89 -21.65
CA ALA A 220 -2.49 2.01 -21.12
C ALA A 220 -2.22 0.54 -21.46
N THR A 221 -1.62 0.27 -22.62
CA THR A 221 -1.17 -1.08 -23.00
C THR A 221 -0.04 -1.57 -22.09
N ILE A 222 0.92 -0.71 -21.76
CA ILE A 222 2.01 -1.03 -20.83
C ILE A 222 1.44 -1.35 -19.44
N VAL A 223 0.65 -0.44 -18.87
CA VAL A 223 0.08 -0.57 -17.53
C VAL A 223 -0.80 -1.82 -17.43
N SER A 224 -1.69 -2.05 -18.39
CA SER A 224 -2.57 -3.22 -18.38
C SER A 224 -1.80 -4.54 -18.49
N SER A 225 -0.72 -4.58 -19.28
CA SER A 225 0.12 -5.78 -19.42
C SER A 225 0.83 -6.11 -18.11
N VAL A 226 1.43 -5.11 -17.45
CA VAL A 226 2.10 -5.31 -16.15
C VAL A 226 1.08 -5.72 -15.09
N ASN A 227 -0.07 -5.04 -15.01
CA ASN A 227 -1.11 -5.37 -14.02
C ASN A 227 -1.69 -6.77 -14.24
N ALA A 228 -1.91 -7.19 -15.49
CA ALA A 228 -2.41 -8.54 -15.79
C ALA A 228 -1.46 -9.64 -15.30
N VAL A 229 -0.16 -9.42 -15.43
CA VAL A 229 0.86 -10.35 -14.93
C VAL A 229 0.94 -10.32 -13.40
N SER A 230 0.93 -9.13 -12.80
CA SER A 230 1.01 -8.94 -11.34
C SER A 230 -0.23 -9.44 -10.60
N HIS A 231 -1.38 -9.53 -11.28
CA HIS A 231 -2.60 -10.11 -10.73
C HIS A 231 -2.46 -11.61 -10.43
N LEU A 232 -1.56 -12.33 -11.11
CA LEU A 232 -1.39 -13.77 -10.90
C LEU A 232 -1.03 -14.07 -9.44
N PHE A 233 -1.89 -14.85 -8.78
CA PHE A 233 -1.82 -15.24 -7.36
C PHE A 233 -1.99 -14.10 -6.33
N SER A 234 -2.20 -12.87 -6.77
CA SER A 234 -2.47 -11.71 -5.91
C SER A 234 -3.95 -11.66 -5.49
N ASP A 235 -4.19 -11.21 -4.27
CA ASP A 235 -5.50 -10.85 -3.70
C ASP A 235 -5.75 -9.34 -3.82
N PHE A 236 -4.69 -8.54 -3.99
CA PHE A 236 -4.78 -7.10 -4.22
C PHE A 236 -3.64 -6.58 -5.12
N LEU A 237 -3.85 -5.41 -5.72
CA LEU A 237 -2.80 -4.61 -6.37
C LEU A 237 -2.90 -3.13 -5.96
N PHE A 238 -1.73 -2.50 -5.82
CA PHE A 238 -1.60 -1.03 -5.75
C PHE A 238 -1.46 -0.44 -7.16
#